data_AF-A0A2N0W0X6-F1
#
_entry.id   AF-A0A2N0W0X6-F1
#
_cell.length_a   1.000
_cell.length_b   1.000
_cell.length_c   1.000
_cell.angle_alpha   90.00
_cell.angle_beta   90.00
_cell.angle_gamma   90.00
#
_symmetry.space_group_name_H-M   'P 1'
#
loop_
_entity.id
_entity.type
_entity.pdbx_description
1 polymer ?
#
loop_
_entity_poly.entity_id
_entity_poly.type
_entity_poly.pdbx_seq_one_letter_code
_entity_poly.pdbx_strand_id
1 'polypeptide(L)'
;MIILSTAVILEMINPKPQKTVLQWLDAQDTSQLYLTSLSVAGLFVWVENLPEDSPKNALADALLDMLNQDFAGRLLSFDAASALHYPRVATLSKQANVEMTEREMQLAAICLQHQASLATDSRDRFAHAGITLVNPWDMTETPRWREEAAEYYVMSRKS
;
A
#
# COMPACT_ATOMS: atom_id res chain seq x y z
N MET A 1 -3.76 -0.59 -11.17
CA MET A 1 -3.13 -1.40 -10.11
C MET A 1 -2.57 -0.54 -8.99
N ILE A 2 -2.61 -1.05 -7.77
CA ILE A 2 -2.12 -0.41 -6.54
C ILE A 2 -1.25 -1.41 -5.79
N ILE A 3 -0.04 -1.00 -5.45
CA ILE A 3 0.88 -1.78 -4.62
C ILE A 3 0.64 -1.39 -3.16
N LEU A 4 0.42 -2.37 -2.31
CA LEU A 4 0.27 -2.20 -0.86
C LEU A 4 1.64 -2.28 -0.18
N SER A 5 1.98 -1.28 0.63
CA SER A 5 3.14 -1.35 1.50
C SER A 5 2.93 -2.37 2.63
N THR A 6 4.02 -2.77 3.29
CA THR A 6 3.95 -3.61 4.50
C THR A 6 3.02 -3.01 5.56
N ALA A 7 3.05 -1.69 5.75
CA ALA A 7 2.24 -1.01 6.77
C ALA A 7 0.73 -1.18 6.53
N VAL A 8 0.28 -1.17 5.27
CA VAL A 8 -1.15 -1.37 4.95
C VAL A 8 -1.61 -2.77 5.35
N ILE A 9 -0.79 -3.80 5.09
CA ILE A 9 -1.13 -5.18 5.47
C ILE A 9 -1.05 -5.37 6.99
N LEU A 10 -0.04 -4.80 7.64
CA LEU A 10 0.06 -4.84 9.11
C LEU A 10 -1.14 -4.17 9.79
N GLU A 11 -1.67 -3.10 9.19
CA GLU A 11 -2.88 -2.46 9.70
C GLU A 11 -4.12 -3.34 9.50
N MET A 12 -4.24 -4.07 8.39
CA MET A 12 -5.34 -5.00 8.15
C MET A 12 -5.41 -6.13 9.20
N ILE A 13 -4.25 -6.60 9.67
CA ILE A 13 -4.15 -7.66 10.70
C ILE A 13 -4.08 -7.10 12.14
N ASN A 14 -4.11 -5.77 12.30
CA ASN A 14 -4.12 -5.13 13.60
C ASN A 14 -5.43 -5.49 14.33
N PRO A 15 -5.40 -5.91 15.62
CA PRO A 15 -6.63 -6.19 16.38
C PRO A 15 -7.60 -5.00 16.51
N LYS A 16 -7.09 -3.77 16.35
CA LYS A 16 -7.88 -2.53 16.37
C LYS A 16 -7.47 -1.65 15.18
N PRO A 17 -7.84 -2.04 13.96
CA PRO A 17 -7.44 -1.32 12.77
C PRO A 17 -8.17 0.02 12.67
N GLN A 18 -7.54 1.02 12.06
CA GLN A 18 -8.19 2.27 11.72
C GLN A 18 -9.24 2.04 10.64
N LYS A 19 -10.47 2.49 10.93
CA LYS A 19 -11.63 2.29 10.04
C LYS A 19 -11.42 2.88 8.65
N THR A 20 -10.70 3.99 8.54
CA THR A 20 -10.40 4.66 7.27
C THR A 20 -9.64 3.76 6.30
N VAL A 21 -8.68 2.98 6.81
CA VAL A 21 -7.89 2.04 6.01
C VAL A 21 -8.76 0.89 5.51
N LEU A 22 -9.58 0.31 6.39
CA LEU A 22 -10.50 -0.76 6.01
C LEU A 22 -11.51 -0.28 4.97
N GLN A 23 -12.13 0.89 5.19
CA GLN A 23 -13.06 1.49 4.22
C GLN A 23 -12.39 1.79 2.87
N TRP A 24 -11.13 2.23 2.89
CA TRP A 24 -10.38 2.46 1.67
C TRP A 24 -10.11 1.14 0.94
N LEU A 25 -9.71 0.08 1.65
CA LEU A 25 -9.49 -1.27 1.09
C LEU A 25 -10.79 -1.85 0.50
N ASP A 26 -11.90 -1.76 1.23
CA ASP A 26 -13.23 -2.24 0.81
C ASP A 26 -13.75 -1.53 -0.45
N ALA A 27 -13.28 -0.31 -0.72
CA ALA A 27 -13.63 0.47 -1.91
C ALA A 27 -12.79 0.10 -3.14
N GLN A 28 -11.72 -0.69 -3.00
CA GLN A 28 -10.87 -1.10 -4.12
C GLN A 28 -11.38 -2.38 -4.78
N ASP A 29 -11.16 -2.49 -6.10
CA ASP A 29 -11.21 -3.79 -6.76
C ASP A 29 -10.05 -4.64 -6.26
N THR A 30 -10.35 -5.75 -5.59
CA THR A 30 -9.34 -6.64 -5.01
C THR A 30 -8.38 -7.16 -6.06
N SER A 31 -8.79 -7.35 -7.32
CA SER A 31 -7.92 -7.79 -8.42
C SER A 31 -6.86 -6.75 -8.80
N GLN A 32 -7.04 -5.49 -8.40
CA GLN A 32 -6.11 -4.39 -8.65
C GLN A 32 -5.10 -4.17 -7.52
N LEU A 33 -5.18 -4.91 -6.42
CA LEU A 33 -4.26 -4.82 -5.29
C LEU A 33 -3.07 -5.78 -5.47
N TYR A 34 -1.86 -5.32 -5.19
CA TYR A 34 -0.65 -6.11 -5.37
C TYR A 34 0.26 -5.96 -4.17
N LEU A 35 1.09 -6.97 -3.94
CA LEU A 35 2.21 -6.90 -3.00
C LEU A 35 3.52 -7.01 -3.77
N THR A 36 4.61 -6.60 -3.12
CA THR A 36 5.95 -6.82 -3.63
C THR A 36 6.69 -7.86 -2.80
N SER A 37 7.72 -8.47 -3.36
CA SER A 37 8.66 -9.31 -2.59
C SER A 37 9.25 -8.55 -1.40
N LEU A 38 9.42 -7.23 -1.53
CA LEU A 38 9.82 -6.35 -0.43
C LEU A 38 8.73 -6.30 0.64
N SER A 39 7.48 -6.01 0.27
CA SER A 39 6.34 -5.96 1.22
C SER A 39 6.26 -7.28 2.01
N VAL A 40 6.38 -8.42 1.31
CA VAL A 40 6.42 -9.77 1.89
C VAL A 40 7.58 -9.91 2.88
N ALA A 41 8.81 -9.59 2.48
CA ALA A 41 9.96 -9.65 3.39
C ALA A 41 9.75 -8.78 4.65
N GLY A 42 9.05 -7.65 4.53
CA GLY A 42 8.73 -6.79 5.67
C GLY A 42 7.77 -7.46 6.66
N LEU A 43 6.76 -8.16 6.15
CA LEU A 43 5.81 -8.90 6.97
C LEU A 43 6.50 -9.99 7.77
N PHE A 44 7.38 -10.77 7.14
CA PHE A 44 8.09 -11.84 7.84
C PHE A 44 9.17 -11.31 8.79
N VAL A 45 9.85 -10.19 8.48
CA VAL A 45 10.70 -9.50 9.46
C VAL A 45 9.90 -9.05 10.69
N TRP A 46 8.69 -8.55 10.50
CA TRP A 46 7.80 -8.20 11.62
C TRP A 46 7.46 -9.44 12.46
N VAL A 47 7.11 -10.57 11.83
CA VAL A 47 6.82 -11.84 12.54
C VAL A 47 8.02 -12.29 13.38
N GLU A 48 9.23 -12.29 12.80
CA GLU A 48 10.46 -12.69 13.49
C GLU A 48 10.72 -11.81 14.73
N ASN A 49 10.42 -10.51 14.63
CA ASN A 49 10.63 -9.52 15.69
C ASN A 49 9.54 -9.51 16.78
N LEU A 50 8.48 -10.31 16.66
CA LEU A 50 7.46 -10.40 17.71
C LEU A 50 8.04 -10.93 19.04
N PRO A 51 7.43 -10.61 20.19
CA PRO A 51 7.75 -11.24 21.47
C PRO A 51 7.72 -12.77 21.42
N GLU A 52 8.50 -13.45 22.28
CA GLU A 52 8.58 -14.92 22.29
C GLU A 52 7.25 -15.61 22.60
N ASP A 53 6.38 -14.97 23.38
CA ASP A 53 5.04 -15.45 23.74
C ASP A 53 3.99 -15.19 22.65
N SER A 54 4.36 -14.51 21.56
CA SER A 54 3.46 -14.28 20.42
C SER A 54 3.29 -15.55 19.59
N PRO A 55 2.12 -15.74 18.95
CA PRO A 55 1.84 -16.92 18.12
C PRO A 55 2.54 -16.83 16.74
N LYS A 56 3.88 -16.73 16.73
CA LYS A 56 4.68 -16.47 15.51
C LYS A 56 4.38 -17.44 14.38
N ASN A 57 4.35 -18.75 14.67
CA ASN A 57 4.09 -19.78 13.66
C ASN A 57 2.69 -19.64 13.06
N ALA A 58 1.67 -19.45 13.90
CA ALA A 58 0.30 -19.30 13.42
C ALA A 58 0.12 -18.02 12.58
N LEU A 59 0.80 -16.93 12.94
CA LEU A 59 0.81 -15.69 12.14
C LEU A 59 1.56 -15.88 10.81
N ALA A 60 2.70 -16.57 10.83
CA ALA A 60 3.45 -16.89 9.62
C ALA A 60 2.61 -17.75 8.65
N ASP A 61 1.94 -18.78 9.16
CA ASP A 61 1.08 -19.66 8.38
C ASP A 61 -0.11 -18.88 7.77
N ALA A 62 -0.78 -18.04 8.57
CA ALA A 62 -1.88 -17.20 8.09
C ALA A 62 -1.42 -16.21 7.00
N LEU A 63 -0.23 -15.62 7.14
CA LEU A 63 0.35 -14.75 6.11
C LEU A 63 0.69 -15.55 4.85
N LEU A 64 1.25 -16.74 4.95
CA LEU A 64 1.52 -17.61 3.79
C LEU A 64 0.23 -17.98 3.06
N ASP A 65 -0.84 -18.30 3.79
CA ASP A 65 -2.15 -18.58 3.21
C ASP A 65 -2.70 -17.37 2.45
N MET A 66 -2.66 -16.18 3.05
CA MET A 66 -3.06 -14.93 2.39
C MET A 66 -2.23 -14.68 1.12
N LEU A 67 -0.92 -14.92 1.14
CA LEU A 67 -0.07 -14.73 -0.04
C LEU A 67 -0.39 -15.73 -1.16
N ASN A 68 -0.68 -16.98 -0.81
CA ASN A 68 -0.92 -18.06 -1.77
C ASN A 68 -2.36 -18.10 -2.30
N GLN A 69 -3.33 -17.58 -1.55
CA GLN A 69 -4.74 -17.61 -1.91
C GLN A 69 -5.20 -16.24 -2.41
N ASP A 70 -5.05 -15.21 -1.58
CA ASP A 70 -5.54 -13.89 -1.91
C ASP A 70 -4.63 -13.22 -2.94
N PHE A 71 -3.31 -13.25 -2.76
CA PHE A 71 -2.35 -12.56 -3.65
C PHE A 71 -1.70 -13.46 -4.71
N ALA A 72 -2.27 -14.64 -4.99
CA ALA A 72 -1.79 -15.52 -6.05
C ALA A 72 -1.66 -14.78 -7.38
N GLY A 73 -0.46 -14.83 -7.99
CA GLY A 73 -0.18 -14.13 -9.25
C GLY A 73 -0.08 -12.60 -9.16
N ARG A 74 -0.16 -12.03 -7.94
CA ARG A 74 -0.12 -10.58 -7.67
C ARG A 74 1.02 -10.17 -6.72
N LEU A 75 2.08 -10.99 -6.70
CA LEU A 75 3.33 -10.72 -6.00
C LEU A 75 4.38 -10.26 -7.02
N LEU A 76 4.80 -9.00 -6.93
CA LEU A 76 5.76 -8.38 -7.83
C LEU A 76 7.18 -8.47 -7.28
N SER A 77 8.14 -8.93 -8.08
CA SER A 77 9.55 -9.01 -7.70
C SER A 77 10.29 -7.70 -8.00
N PHE A 78 11.35 -7.41 -7.24
CA PHE A 78 12.38 -6.49 -7.72
C PHE A 78 13.27 -7.24 -8.73
N ASP A 79 12.90 -7.15 -9.99
CA ASP A 79 13.57 -7.81 -11.11
C ASP A 79 14.49 -6.85 -11.89
N ALA A 80 15.14 -7.36 -12.94
CA ALA A 80 16.04 -6.55 -13.77
C ALA A 80 15.32 -5.35 -14.43
N ALA A 81 14.04 -5.50 -14.81
CA ALA A 81 13.26 -4.42 -15.39
C ALA A 81 12.98 -3.31 -14.37
N SER A 82 12.62 -3.68 -13.14
CA SER A 82 12.49 -2.77 -12.01
C SER A 82 13.83 -2.09 -11.68
N ALA A 83 14.93 -2.84 -11.70
CA ALA A 83 16.26 -2.30 -11.41
C ALA A 83 16.71 -1.20 -12.38
N LEU A 84 16.22 -1.17 -13.63
CA LEU A 84 16.50 -0.08 -14.57
C LEU A 84 15.89 1.27 -14.14
N HIS A 85 14.84 1.26 -13.31
CA HIS A 85 14.26 2.49 -12.75
C HIS A 85 14.97 2.98 -11.50
N TYR A 86 15.75 2.13 -10.83
CA TYR A 86 16.43 2.45 -9.57
C TYR A 86 17.35 3.68 -9.66
N PRO A 87 18.22 3.85 -10.67
CA PRO A 87 19.11 5.02 -10.76
C PRO A 87 18.35 6.34 -10.84
N ARG A 88 17.17 6.35 -11.48
CA ARG A 88 16.29 7.52 -11.53
C ARG A 88 15.78 7.87 -10.14
N VAL A 89 15.26 6.88 -9.40
CA VAL A 89 14.79 7.08 -8.02
C VAL A 89 15.91 7.62 -7.13
N ALA A 90 17.09 6.98 -7.16
CA ALA A 90 18.25 7.40 -6.36
C ALA A 90 18.69 8.84 -6.68
N THR A 91 18.67 9.22 -7.96
CA THR A 91 19.00 10.59 -8.39
C THR A 91 17.96 11.59 -7.89
N LEU A 92 16.67 11.29 -7.99
CA LEU A 92 15.59 12.15 -7.52
C LEU A 92 15.62 12.32 -5.99
N SER A 93 15.89 11.24 -5.26
CA SER A 93 16.07 11.25 -3.80
C SER A 93 17.21 12.17 -3.38
N LYS A 94 18.36 12.07 -4.06
CA LYS A 94 19.49 12.97 -3.83
C LYS A 94 19.15 14.43 -4.14
N GLN A 95 18.47 14.71 -5.25
CA GLN A 95 18.06 16.06 -5.62
C GLN A 95 17.08 16.67 -4.63
N ALA A 96 16.21 15.84 -4.04
CA ALA A 96 15.26 16.24 -3.01
C ALA A 96 15.88 16.35 -1.60
N ASN A 97 17.17 16.02 -1.43
CA ASN A 97 17.84 15.89 -0.13
C ASN A 97 17.10 14.95 0.85
N VAL A 98 16.46 13.90 0.33
CA VAL A 98 15.81 12.87 1.15
C VAL A 98 16.65 11.60 1.07
N GLU A 99 17.16 11.12 2.19
CA GLU A 99 17.91 9.87 2.25
C GLU A 99 16.94 8.69 2.25
N MET A 100 16.68 8.10 1.08
CA MET A 100 15.93 6.86 0.96
C MET A 100 16.84 5.65 1.23
N THR A 101 16.31 4.65 1.91
CA THR A 101 16.95 3.34 2.05
C THR A 101 16.94 2.58 0.72
N GLU A 102 17.81 1.59 0.58
CA GLU A 102 17.82 0.70 -0.59
C GLU A 102 16.44 0.07 -0.84
N ARG A 103 15.79 -0.40 0.22
CA ARG A 103 14.46 -1.01 0.15
C ARG A 103 13.39 -0.03 -0.34
N GLU A 104 13.38 1.21 0.14
CA GLU A 104 12.45 2.24 -0.36
C GLU A 104 12.71 2.55 -1.84
N MET A 105 13.97 2.65 -2.25
CA MET A 105 14.32 2.88 -3.65
C MET A 105 13.91 1.72 -4.56
N GLN A 106 14.12 0.47 -4.13
CA GLN A 106 13.66 -0.71 -4.84
C GLN A 106 12.13 -0.75 -4.95
N LEU A 107 11.41 -0.43 -3.87
CA LEU A 107 9.94 -0.38 -3.87
C LEU A 107 9.41 0.67 -4.86
N ALA A 108 9.99 1.87 -4.85
CA ALA A 108 9.64 2.92 -5.81
C ALA A 108 9.94 2.50 -7.26
N ALA A 109 11.05 1.80 -7.49
CA ALA A 109 11.43 1.30 -8.80
C ALA A 109 10.45 0.24 -9.33
N ILE A 110 9.95 -0.67 -8.48
CA ILE A 110 8.86 -1.60 -8.85
C ILE A 110 7.61 -0.80 -9.23
N CYS A 111 7.24 0.21 -8.44
CA CYS A 111 6.07 1.05 -8.74
C CYS A 111 6.19 1.74 -10.11
N LEU A 112 7.37 2.29 -10.44
CA LEU A 112 7.63 2.91 -11.74
C LEU A 112 7.52 1.90 -12.90
N GLN A 113 8.12 0.72 -12.75
CA GLN A 113 8.09 -0.33 -13.77
C GLN A 113 6.66 -0.75 -14.13
N HIS A 114 5.80 -0.85 -13.12
CA HIS A 114 4.42 -1.29 -13.29
C HIS A 114 3.42 -0.15 -13.45
N GLN A 115 3.88 1.11 -13.47
CA GLN A 115 3.03 2.31 -13.46
C GLN A 115 1.96 2.25 -12.34
N ALA A 116 2.34 1.70 -11.20
CA ALA A 116 1.47 1.43 -10.08
C ALA A 116 1.43 2.62 -9.12
N SER A 117 0.29 2.79 -8.44
CA SER A 117 0.24 3.65 -7.25
C SER A 117 0.75 2.88 -6.04
N LEU A 118 1.45 3.56 -5.12
CA LEU A 118 1.86 2.99 -3.83
C LEU A 118 0.89 3.45 -2.73
N ALA A 119 0.21 2.50 -2.10
CA ALA A 119 -0.55 2.73 -0.87
C ALA A 119 0.39 2.59 0.34
N THR A 120 0.61 3.69 1.07
CA THR A 120 1.56 3.74 2.18
C THR A 120 1.21 4.84 3.18
N ASP A 121 1.61 4.66 4.44
CA ASP A 121 1.55 5.67 5.50
C ASP A 121 2.67 6.72 5.39
N SER A 122 3.73 6.40 4.63
CA SER A 122 4.97 7.16 4.57
C SER A 122 5.11 7.97 3.28
N ARG A 123 4.06 8.68 2.83
CA ARG A 123 4.03 9.37 1.52
C ARG A 123 5.20 10.32 1.31
N ASP A 124 5.60 11.06 2.33
CA ASP A 124 6.66 12.07 2.23
C ASP A 124 8.02 11.46 1.84
N ARG A 125 8.25 10.19 2.21
CA ARG A 125 9.45 9.44 1.83
C ARG A 125 9.54 9.19 0.32
N PHE A 126 8.41 9.22 -0.38
CA PHE A 126 8.31 8.86 -1.80
C PHE A 126 7.83 10.01 -2.70
N ALA A 127 7.42 11.16 -2.14
CA ALA A 127 6.77 12.24 -2.88
C ALA A 127 7.62 12.78 -4.06
N HIS A 128 8.94 12.65 -3.98
CA HIS A 128 9.89 13.07 -5.01
C HIS A 128 10.28 11.95 -5.98
N ALA A 129 9.87 10.70 -5.75
CA ALA A 129 10.29 9.53 -6.52
C ALA A 129 9.57 9.37 -7.87
N GLY A 130 8.64 10.27 -8.20
CA GLY A 130 7.90 10.26 -9.47
C GLY A 130 6.86 9.14 -9.58
N ILE A 131 6.39 8.62 -8.44
CA ILE A 131 5.33 7.61 -8.36
C ILE A 131 4.04 8.22 -7.83
N THR A 132 2.89 7.62 -8.19
CA THR A 132 1.60 8.01 -7.61
C THR A 132 1.48 7.45 -6.20
N LEU A 133 1.05 8.28 -5.25
CA LEU A 133 0.95 7.92 -3.84
C LEU A 133 -0.50 8.00 -3.36
N VAL A 134 -0.87 7.02 -2.55
CA VAL A 134 -2.14 6.98 -1.84
C VAL A 134 -1.84 6.74 -0.36
N ASN A 135 -2.49 7.49 0.52
CA ASN A 135 -2.47 7.21 1.95
C ASN A 135 -3.88 6.79 2.38
N PRO A 136 -4.11 5.50 2.62
CA PRO A 136 -5.40 4.98 3.07
C PRO A 136 -5.92 5.62 4.37
N TRP A 137 -5.04 6.22 5.18
CA TRP A 137 -5.41 6.87 6.44
C TRP A 137 -5.98 8.29 6.25
N ASP A 138 -5.78 8.92 5.08
CA ASP A 138 -6.19 10.31 4.83
C ASP A 138 -7.66 10.45 4.39
N MET A 139 -8.45 9.37 4.39
CA MET A 139 -9.88 9.41 4.09
C MET A 139 -10.62 10.23 5.16
N THR A 140 -10.74 11.53 4.92
CA THR A 140 -11.74 12.38 5.56
C THR A 140 -13.08 12.07 4.89
N GLU A 141 -14.02 11.56 5.68
CA GLU A 141 -15.32 11.12 5.17
C GLU A 141 -16.02 12.20 4.33
N THR A 142 -16.19 11.96 3.04
CA THR A 142 -17.48 12.20 2.38
C THR A 142 -17.62 11.26 1.18
N PRO A 143 -18.50 10.25 1.23
CA PRO A 143 -18.88 9.53 0.02
C PRO A 143 -19.57 10.52 -0.93
N ARG A 144 -19.04 10.67 -2.16
CA ARG A 144 -19.61 11.56 -3.21
C ARG A 144 -21.12 11.35 -3.43
N TRP A 145 -21.62 10.14 -3.21
CA TRP A 145 -23.05 9.84 -3.35
C TRP A 145 -23.95 10.53 -2.31
N ARG A 146 -23.42 11.00 -1.17
CA ARG A 146 -24.21 11.79 -0.20
C ARG A 146 -24.39 13.24 -0.64
N GLU A 147 -23.43 13.82 -1.37
CA GLU A 147 -23.57 15.17 -1.93
C GLU A 147 -24.58 15.16 -3.07
N GLU A 148 -24.50 14.18 -3.97
CA GLU A 148 -25.47 14.01 -5.07
C GLU A 148 -26.88 13.67 -4.56
N ALA A 149 -27.02 12.86 -3.51
CA ALA A 149 -28.31 12.56 -2.90
C ALA A 149 -28.91 13.78 -2.16
N ALA A 150 -28.08 14.60 -1.51
CA ALA A 150 -28.52 15.84 -0.87
C ALA A 150 -28.92 16.89 -1.92
N GLU A 151 -28.17 17.02 -3.01
CA GLU A 151 -28.51 17.89 -4.14
C GLU A 151 -29.80 17.44 -4.84
N TYR A 152 -29.97 16.13 -5.07
CA TYR A 152 -31.20 15.56 -5.62
C TYR A 152 -32.42 15.81 -4.71
N TYR A 153 -32.26 15.65 -3.39
CA TYR A 153 -33.33 15.89 -2.42
C TYR A 153 -33.72 17.38 -2.30
N VAL A 154 -32.74 18.29 -2.42
CA VAL A 154 -32.99 19.75 -2.42
C VAL A 154 -33.62 20.20 -3.74
N MET A 155 -33.22 19.62 -4.87
CA MET A 155 -33.79 19.95 -6.19
C MET A 155 -35.22 19.44 -6.36
N SER A 156 -35.58 18.27 -5.79
CA SER A 156 -36.93 17.72 -5.94
C SER A 156 -38.01 18.41 -5.09
N ARG A 157 -37.61 19.22 -4.09
CA ARG A 157 -38.51 20.05 -3.27
C ARG A 157 -38.73 21.48 -3.78
N LYS A 158 -38.08 21.87 -4.88
CA LYS A 158 -38.27 23.18 -5.53
C LYS A 158 -39.21 23.13 -6.74
N SER A 159 -39.90 22.02 -6.97
CA SER A 159 -40.96 21.88 -7.99
C SER A 159 -42.34 21.82 -7.36
#